data_AF-A0A177ZYE5-F1
#
_entry.id   AF-A0A177ZYE5-F1
#
_cell.length_a   1.000
_cell.length_b   1.000
_cell.length_c   1.000
_cell.angle_alpha   90.00
_cell.angle_beta   90.00
_cell.angle_gamma   90.00
#
_symmetry.space_group_name_H-M   'P 1'
#
loop_
_entity.id
_entity.type
_entity.pdbx_description
1 polymer ?
#
loop_
_entity_poly.entity_id
_entity_poly.type
_entity_poly.pdbx_seq_one_letter_code
_entity_poly.pdbx_strand_id
1 'polypeptide(L)'
;MNRSNQGAFKTRNLSWRQKEIILAIKEYVEDNGYPPSYRELTNLVGLKSVSTLAGHLDRLKAKGYVSFMPGLPRTLSLNKEINVE
;
A
#
# COMPACT_ATOMS: atom_id res chain seq x y z
N MET A 1 24.06 -14.37 -18.81
CA MET A 1 23.84 -13.56 -17.59
C MET A 1 22.45 -12.88 -17.72
N ASN A 2 21.38 -13.67 -17.70
CA ASN A 2 20.04 -13.15 -17.97
C ASN A 2 19.40 -12.71 -16.65
N ARG A 3 19.44 -11.41 -16.36
CA ARG A 3 18.60 -10.81 -15.32
C ARG A 3 17.16 -10.91 -15.80
N SER A 4 16.54 -12.04 -15.45
CA SER A 4 15.14 -12.33 -15.67
C SER A 4 14.30 -11.15 -15.21
N ASN A 5 13.50 -10.63 -16.13
CA ASN A 5 12.47 -9.64 -15.94
C ASN A 5 11.32 -10.24 -15.07
N GLN A 6 11.64 -10.60 -13.82
CA GLN A 6 10.69 -10.94 -12.77
C GLN A 6 10.64 -9.74 -11.82
N GLY A 7 9.50 -9.16 -11.47
CA GLY A 7 8.14 -9.59 -11.74
C GLY A 7 7.18 -8.45 -11.40
N ALA A 8 6.18 -8.27 -12.25
CA ALA A 8 4.98 -7.56 -11.83
C ALA A 8 4.47 -8.22 -10.54
N PHE A 9 4.32 -7.45 -9.47
CA PHE A 9 3.83 -7.97 -8.19
C PHE A 9 2.37 -8.40 -8.36
N LYS A 10 2.15 -9.69 -8.66
CA LYS A 10 0.81 -10.27 -8.73
C LYS A 10 0.18 -10.24 -7.33
N THR A 11 -0.93 -9.51 -7.20
CA THR A 11 -1.70 -9.36 -5.94
C THR A 11 -2.36 -10.66 -5.45
N ARG A 12 -2.12 -11.80 -6.11
CA ARG A 12 -2.70 -13.11 -5.77
C ARG A 12 -2.38 -13.59 -4.34
N ASN A 13 -1.28 -13.09 -3.76
CA ASN A 13 -0.86 -13.41 -2.38
C ASN A 13 -1.24 -12.32 -1.35
N LEU A 14 -2.15 -11.41 -1.70
CA LEU A 14 -2.67 -10.39 -0.81
C LEU A 14 -4.05 -10.80 -0.28
N SER A 15 -4.27 -10.56 1.02
CA SER A 15 -5.61 -10.67 1.57
C SER A 15 -6.51 -9.57 0.98
N TRP A 16 -7.82 -9.77 1.05
CA TRP A 16 -8.78 -8.77 0.58
C TRP A 16 -8.54 -7.39 1.21
N ARG A 17 -8.30 -7.32 2.53
CA ARG A 17 -7.95 -6.06 3.21
C ARG A 17 -6.65 -5.43 2.71
N GLN A 18 -5.64 -6.23 2.37
CA GLN A 18 -4.40 -5.70 1.81
C GLN A 18 -4.62 -5.10 0.41
N LYS A 19 -5.50 -5.70 -0.40
CA LYS A 19 -5.86 -5.16 -1.72
C LYS A 19 -6.63 -3.84 -1.58
N GLU A 20 -7.61 -3.77 -0.70
CA GLU A 20 -8.35 -2.53 -0.43
C GLU A 20 -7.43 -1.40 0.05
N ILE A 21 -6.47 -1.68 0.93
CA ILE A 21 -5.50 -0.68 1.38
C ILE A 21 -4.69 -0.13 0.20
N ILE A 22 -4.22 -0.99 -0.71
CA ILE A 22 -3.49 -0.55 -1.91
C ILE A 22 -4.39 0.31 -2.79
N LEU A 23 -5.62 -0.13 -3.05
CA LEU A 23 -6.57 0.59 -3.88
C LEU A 23 -6.90 1.97 -3.29
N ALA A 24 -7.20 2.03 -1.99
CA ALA A 24 -7.49 3.28 -1.30
C ALA A 24 -6.29 4.25 -1.32
N ILE A 25 -5.05 3.76 -1.21
CA ILE A 25 -3.87 4.62 -1.38
C ILE A 25 -3.79 5.16 -2.80
N LYS A 26 -4.01 4.30 -3.80
CA LYS A 26 -3.96 4.68 -5.22
C LYS A 26 -4.98 5.76 -5.54
N GLU A 27 -6.26 5.49 -5.26
CA GLU A 27 -7.37 6.40 -5.51
C GLU A 27 -7.16 7.74 -4.79
N TYR A 28 -6.75 7.69 -3.52
CA TYR A 28 -6.50 8.92 -2.76
C TYR A 28 -5.39 9.78 -3.37
N VAL A 29 -4.29 9.17 -3.84
CA VAL A 29 -3.21 9.91 -4.50
C VAL A 29 -3.66 10.46 -5.85
N GLU A 30 -4.43 9.70 -6.62
CA GLU A 30 -4.99 10.14 -7.90
C GLU A 30 -5.93 11.34 -7.73
N ASP A 31 -6.76 11.32 -6.69
CA ASP A 31 -7.74 12.38 -6.42
C ASP A 31 -7.14 13.63 -5.76
N ASN A 32 -6.13 13.48 -4.90
CA ASN A 32 -5.60 14.57 -4.06
C ASN A 32 -4.20 15.06 -4.45
N GLY A 33 -3.45 14.28 -5.23
CA GLY A 33 -2.06 14.59 -5.60
C GLY A 33 -1.02 14.35 -4.49
N TYR A 34 -1.42 13.77 -3.36
CA TYR A 34 -0.53 13.43 -2.24
C TYR A 34 -1.03 12.16 -1.51
N PRO A 35 -0.15 11.42 -0.81
CA PRO A 35 -0.56 10.20 -0.12
C PRO A 35 -1.36 10.47 1.17
N PRO A 36 -2.25 9.56 1.55
CA PRO A 36 -3.05 9.70 2.76
C PRO A 36 -2.19 9.58 4.02
N SER A 37 -2.63 10.21 5.09
CA SER A 37 -2.20 9.89 6.44
C SER A 37 -2.76 8.55 6.90
N TYR A 38 -2.19 7.98 7.96
CA TYR A 38 -2.68 6.72 8.51
C TYR A 38 -4.11 6.82 9.04
N ARG A 39 -4.52 7.97 9.58
CA ARG A 39 -5.91 8.17 10.05
C ARG A 39 -6.89 8.26 8.89
N GLU A 40 -6.57 9.01 7.85
CA GLU A 40 -7.39 9.09 6.63
C GLU A 40 -7.54 7.69 6.02
N LEU A 41 -6.44 6.96 5.83
CA LEU A 41 -6.46 5.62 5.26
C LEU A 41 -7.24 4.62 6.13
N THR A 42 -7.09 4.69 7.45
CA THR A 42 -7.87 3.85 8.39
C THR A 42 -9.37 4.06 8.21
N ASN A 43 -9.80 5.31 8.07
CA ASN A 43 -11.20 5.65 7.86
C ASN A 43 -11.70 5.18 6.48
N LEU A 44 -10.91 5.40 5.42
CA LEU A 44 -11.25 4.97 4.05
C LEU A 44 -11.50 3.47 3.95
N VAL A 45 -10.67 2.65 4.61
CA VAL A 45 -10.81 1.18 4.57
C VAL A 45 -11.68 0.60 5.71
N GLY A 46 -12.29 1.46 6.53
CA GLY A 46 -13.18 1.04 7.62
C GLY A 46 -12.51 0.22 8.72
N LEU A 47 -11.22 0.47 9.00
CA LEU A 47 -10.51 -0.18 10.10
C LEU A 47 -10.79 0.54 11.43
N LYS A 48 -10.84 -0.24 12.53
CA LYS A 48 -11.12 0.31 13.86
C LYS A 48 -9.92 1.02 14.51
N SER A 49 -8.70 0.77 14.03
CA SER A 49 -7.50 1.36 14.63
C SER A 49 -6.37 1.56 13.62
N VAL A 50 -5.60 2.62 13.85
CA VAL A 50 -4.36 2.90 13.11
C VAL A 50 -3.33 1.79 13.30
N SER A 51 -3.28 1.16 14.47
CA SER A 51 -2.35 0.05 14.75
C SER A 51 -2.64 -1.16 13.87
N THR A 52 -3.91 -1.46 13.60
CA THR A 52 -4.30 -2.51 12.65
C THR A 52 -3.82 -2.17 11.25
N LEU A 53 -4.02 -0.93 10.80
CA LEU A 53 -3.54 -0.47 9.50
C LEU A 53 -2.01 -0.58 9.40
N ALA A 54 -1.27 -0.13 10.42
CA ALA A 54 0.18 -0.19 10.46
C ALA A 54 0.69 -1.64 10.27
N GLY A 55 0.10 -2.60 10.96
CA GLY A 55 0.45 -4.01 10.78
C GLY A 55 0.15 -4.57 9.38
N HIS A 56 -0.83 -4.03 8.66
CA HIS A 56 -1.04 -4.36 7.24
C HIS A 56 0.02 -3.70 6.34
N LEU A 57 0.35 -2.43 6.59
CA LEU A 57 1.37 -1.69 5.85
C LEU A 57 2.76 -2.31 6.01
N ASP A 58 3.14 -2.77 7.21
CA ASP A 58 4.40 -3.47 7.45
C ASP A 58 4.50 -4.76 6.62
N ARG A 59 3.42 -5.56 6.59
CA ARG A 59 3.36 -6.78 5.77
C ARG A 59 3.37 -6.48 4.27
N LEU A 60 2.72 -5.40 3.83
CA LEU A 60 2.76 -4.96 2.44
C LEU A 60 4.17 -4.46 2.05
N LYS A 61 4.85 -3.75 2.95
CA LYS A 61 6.23 -3.27 2.77
C LYS A 61 7.21 -4.42 2.68
N ALA A 62 7.11 -5.40 3.59
CA ALA A 62 7.92 -6.62 3.56
C ALA A 62 7.74 -7.42 2.26
N LYS A 63 6.54 -7.38 1.69
CA LYS A 63 6.23 -8.00 0.39
C LYS A 63 6.61 -7.14 -0.83
N GLY A 64 7.08 -5.91 -0.64
CA GLY A 64 7.47 -5.02 -1.73
C GLY A 64 6.30 -4.34 -2.46
N TYR A 65 5.14 -4.18 -1.84
CA TYR A 65 4.01 -3.45 -2.45
C TYR A 65 3.99 -1.96 -2.07
N VAL A 66 4.45 -1.61 -0.87
CA VAL A 66 4.44 -0.22 -0.41
C VAL A 66 5.79 0.16 0.19
N SER A 67 6.07 1.45 0.17
CA SER A 67 7.19 2.03 0.91
C SER A 67 6.71 3.22 1.75
N PHE A 68 7.34 3.43 2.89
CA PHE A 68 7.13 4.59 3.76
C PHE A 68 8.31 4.72 4.74
N MET A 69 8.53 5.94 5.23
CA MET A 69 9.51 6.25 6.26
C MET A 69 8.78 6.40 7.62
N PRO A 70 9.10 5.55 8.61
CA PRO A 70 8.54 5.69 9.95
C PRO A 70 8.80 7.08 10.53
N GLY A 71 7.80 7.65 11.21
CA GLY A 71 7.92 8.97 11.83
C GLY A 71 7.81 10.16 10.87
N LEU A 72 7.81 9.94 9.54
CA LEU A 72 7.60 11.00 8.55
C LEU A 72 6.19 10.93 7.97
N PRO A 73 5.42 12.03 8.05
CA PRO A 73 4.08 12.07 7.50
C PRO A 73 4.11 11.95 5.98
N ARG A 74 3.08 11.32 5.40
CA ARG A 74 2.82 11.34 3.95
C ARG A 74 4.00 10.88 3.08
N THR A 75 4.78 9.91 3.57
CA THR A 75 5.84 9.23 2.80
C THR A 75 5.38 7.91 2.17
N LEU A 76 4.10 7.56 2.36
CA LEU A 76 3.51 6.33 1.84
C LEU A 76 3.45 6.39 0.31
N SER A 77 3.96 5.36 -0.34
CA SER A 77 3.99 5.24 -1.80
C SER A 77 3.77 3.80 -2.25
N LEU A 78 3.13 3.64 -3.40
CA LEU A 78 2.96 2.35 -4.07
C LEU A 78 4.14 2.09 -4.99
N ASN A 79 4.63 0.85 -5.03
CA ASN A 79 5.65 0.47 -5.99
C ASN A 79 5.04 0.39 -7.40
N LYS A 80 5.73 0.95 -8.40
CA LYS A 80 5.22 1.16 -9.78
C LYS A 80 4.88 -0.13 -10.55
N GLU A 81 5.27 -1.29 -10.04
CA GLU A 81 5.14 -2.59 -10.72
C GLU A 81 3.94 -3.42 -10.23
N ILE A 82 2.99 -2.80 -9.52
CA ILE A 82 1.81 -3.48 -8.98
C ILE A 82 0.71 -3.51 -10.05
N ASN A 83 0.34 -4.71 -10.49
CA ASN A 83 -0.87 -4.94 -11.29
C ASN A 83 -1.99 -5.40 -10.36
N VAL A 84 -2.95 -4.53 -10.10
CA VAL A 84 -4.19 -4.88 -9.40
C VAL A 84 -5.13 -5.52 -10.42
N GLU A 85 -5.15 -6.85 -10.47
CA GLU A 85 -6.17 -7.66 -11.18
C GLU A 85 -7.55 -7.50 -10.51
#